data_AF-A0A528CGC4-F1
#
_entry.id   AF-A0A528CGC4-F1
#
_cell.length_a   1.000
_cell.length_b   1.000
_cell.length_c   1.000
_cell.angle_alpha   90.00
_cell.angle_beta   90.00
_cell.angle_gamma   90.00
#
_symmetry.space_group_name_H-M   'P 1'
#
loop_
_entity.id
_entity.type
_entity.pdbx_description
1 polymer ?
#
loop_
_entity_poly.entity_id
_entity_poly.type
_entity_poly.pdbx_seq_one_letter_code
_entity_poly.pdbx_strand_id
1 'polypeptide(L)' 'MAFRTILTVTGPDKGDDDLRLAADLCNEIGAHLAVLVVAVAAPPPVGEYAAVVSEAWLEERQADENLLKKRTAAVS' A
#
# COMPACT_ATOMS: atom_id res chain seq x y z
N MET A 1 14.93 -12.77 -22.55
CA MET A 1 13.76 -12.42 -21.71
C MET A 1 14.14 -11.16 -20.95
N ALA A 2 13.49 -10.01 -21.19
CA ALA A 2 13.92 -8.74 -20.60
C ALA A 2 13.52 -8.63 -19.12
N PHE A 3 12.27 -8.98 -18.76
CA PHE A 3 11.78 -8.95 -17.38
C PHE A 3 10.88 -10.16 -17.12
N ARG A 4 11.15 -10.90 -16.04
CA ARG A 4 10.33 -12.07 -15.63
C ARG A 4 9.18 -11.69 -14.70
N THR A 5 9.33 -10.60 -13.98
CA THR A 5 8.37 -10.13 -12.98
C THR A 5 8.30 -8.61 -13.05
N ILE A 6 7.09 -8.07 -13.01
CA ILE A 6 6.82 -6.64 -12.85
C ILE A 6 6.31 -6.43 -11.42
N LEU A 7 6.98 -5.56 -10.67
CA LEU A 7 6.51 -5.08 -9.37
C LEU A 7 5.79 -3.76 -9.56
N THR A 8 4.53 -3.70 -9.14
CA THR A 8 3.79 -2.44 -9.03
C THR A 8 3.55 -2.11 -7.57
N VAL A 9 3.71 -0.83 -7.21
CA VAL A 9 3.55 -0.32 -5.85
C VAL A 9 2.35 0.61 -5.83
N THR A 10 1.36 0.33 -4.99
CA THR A 10 0.11 1.11 -4.90
C THR A 10 -0.18 1.50 -3.46
N GLY A 11 -0.94 2.58 -3.28
CA GLY A 11 -1.47 3.02 -1.99
C GLY A 11 -2.98 2.82 -1.87
N PRO A 12 -3.56 3.03 -0.67
CA PRO A 12 -5.01 3.00 -0.45
C PRO A 12 -5.79 4.09 -1.20
N ASP A 13 -5.11 5.19 -1.57
CA ASP A 13 -5.66 6.35 -2.28
C ASP A 13 -5.55 6.24 -3.81
N LYS A 14 -4.95 5.16 -4.33
CA LYS A 14 -4.75 4.96 -5.77
C LYS A 14 -5.87 4.11 -6.37
N GLY A 15 -6.27 4.47 -7.59
CA GLY A 15 -7.19 3.68 -8.41
C GLY A 15 -6.51 2.48 -9.07
N ASP A 16 -7.26 1.78 -9.92
CA ASP A 16 -6.82 0.51 -10.52
C ASP A 16 -6.21 0.66 -11.92
N ASP A 17 -6.22 1.85 -12.50
CA ASP A 17 -5.76 2.06 -13.88
C ASP A 17 -4.29 1.65 -14.08
N ASP A 18 -3.41 2.02 -13.13
CA ASP A 18 -1.99 1.64 -13.18
C ASP A 18 -1.80 0.13 -12.95
N LEU A 19 -2.63 -0.50 -12.11
CA LEU A 19 -2.60 -1.95 -11.88
C LEU A 19 -3.03 -2.72 -13.13
N ARG A 20 -4.09 -2.24 -13.80
CA ARG A 20 -4.57 -2.81 -15.06
C ARG A 20 -3.52 -2.69 -16.14
N LEU A 21 -2.89 -1.52 -16.28
CA LEU A 21 -1.79 -1.33 -17.22
C LEU A 21 -0.64 -2.31 -16.98
N ALA A 22 -0.24 -2.51 -15.72
CA ALA A 22 0.80 -3.47 -15.36
C ALA A 22 0.39 -4.93 -15.66
N ALA A 23 -0.88 -5.28 -15.42
CA ALA A 23 -1.42 -6.60 -15.71
C ALA A 23 -1.46 -6.87 -17.23
N ASP A 24 -1.90 -5.90 -18.03
CA ASP A 24 -1.94 -6.01 -19.48
C ASP A 24 -0.54 -6.20 -20.08
N LEU A 25 0.45 -5.45 -19.57
CA LEU A 25 1.84 -5.61 -19.98
C LEU A 25 2.39 -7.00 -19.61
N CYS A 26 2.13 -7.48 -18.38
CA CYS A 26 2.51 -8.83 -17.97
C CYS A 26 1.90 -9.91 -18.87
N ASN A 27 0.64 -9.73 -19.27
CA ASN A 27 -0.06 -10.62 -20.17
C ASN A 27 0.55 -10.63 -21.58
N GLU A 28 0.97 -9.47 -22.10
CA GLU A 28 1.61 -9.33 -23.41
C GLU A 28 2.99 -10.02 -23.46
N ILE A 29 3.79 -9.87 -22.40
CA ILE A 29 5.18 -10.34 -22.39
C ILE A 29 5.37 -11.71 -21.71
N GLY A 30 4.30 -12.31 -21.17
CA GLY A 30 4.36 -13.56 -20.41
C GLY A 30 5.14 -13.44 -19.08
N ALA A 31 4.96 -12.33 -18.36
CA ALA A 31 5.60 -12.06 -17.07
C ALA A 31 4.65 -12.24 -15.88
N HIS A 32 5.23 -12.37 -14.68
CA HIS A 32 4.48 -12.38 -13.43
C HIS A 32 4.20 -10.95 -12.93
N LEU A 33 3.00 -10.69 -12.44
CA LEU A 33 2.69 -9.45 -11.72
C LEU A 33 2.85 -9.67 -10.21
N ALA A 34 3.62 -8.80 -9.56
CA ALA A 34 3.70 -8.68 -8.11
C ALA A 34 3.18 -7.30 -7.69
N VAL A 35 2.26 -7.27 -6.72
CA VAL A 35 1.65 -6.03 -6.22
C VAL A 35 2.10 -5.82 -4.77
N LEU A 36 2.70 -4.66 -4.50
CA LEU A 36 3.03 -4.20 -3.15
C LEU A 36 2.08 -3.06 -2.77
N VAL A 37 1.21 -3.30 -1.80
CA VAL A 37 0.36 -2.25 -1.23
C VAL A 37 1.07 -1.63 -0.04
N VAL A 38 1.25 -0.31 -0.05
CA VAL A 38 1.97 0.42 1.00
C VAL A 38 1.25 1.72 1.33
N ALA A 39 1.24 2.08 2.62
CA ALA A 39 0.78 3.36 3.10
C ALA A 39 1.82 3.95 4.05
N VAL A 40 1.91 5.28 4.09
CA VAL A 40 2.74 6.01 5.05
C VAL A 40 1.83 6.61 6.10
N ALA A 41 1.94 6.11 7.32
CA ALA A 41 1.24 6.63 8.49
C ALA A 41 1.92 7.90 9.02
N ALA A 42 1.16 8.78 9.68
CA ALA A 42 1.74 9.89 10.41
C ALA A 42 2.60 9.36 11.57
N PRO A 43 3.78 9.96 11.83
CA PRO A 43 4.67 9.50 12.89
C PRO A 43 3.99 9.63 14.26
N PRO A 44 4.31 8.75 15.23
CA PRO A 44 3.85 8.93 16.60
C PRO A 44 4.32 10.28 17.14
N PRO A 45 3.53 10.95 17.99
CA PRO A 45 3.98 12.15 18.66
C PRO A 45 5.21 11.81 19.52
N VAL A 46 6.35 12.42 19.20
CA VAL A 46 7.63 12.22 19.92
C VAL A 46 7.92 13.47 20.73
N GLY A 47 8.01 13.35 22.06
CA GLY A 47 8.39 14.45 22.97
C GLY A 47 9.00 13.91 24.26
N GLU A 48 9.86 14.69 24.92
CA GLU A 48 10.58 14.30 26.15
C GLU A 48 9.66 13.85 27.30
N TYR A 49 8.37 14.24 27.28
CA TYR A 49 7.34 13.84 28.24
C TYR A 49 6.26 12.92 27.64
N ALA A 50 6.45 12.43 26.42
CA ALA A 50 5.50 11.55 25.70
C ALA A 50 5.57 10.10 26.18
N ALA A 51 5.49 9.88 27.51
CA ALA A 51 5.37 8.54 28.08
C ALA A 51 4.04 7.85 27.69
N VAL A 52 3.08 8.60 27.15
CA VAL A 52 1.76 8.12 26.73
C VAL A 52 1.54 8.51 25.27
N VAL A 53 1.34 7.50 24.41
CA VAL A 53 0.93 7.68 23.03
C VAL A 53 -0.47 8.32 23.02
N SER A 54 -0.67 9.38 22.23
CA SER A 54 -1.98 10.02 22.10
C SER A 54 -3.01 9.03 21.57
N GLU A 55 -4.17 8.94 22.23
CA GLU A 55 -5.31 8.13 21.79
C GLU A 55 -5.75 8.50 20.36
N ALA A 56 -5.79 9.80 20.05
CA ALA A 56 -6.13 10.29 18.71
C ALA A 56 -5.16 9.76 17.63
N TRP A 57 -3.86 9.65 17.95
CA TRP A 57 -2.89 9.07 17.02
C TRP A 57 -3.14 7.56 16.85
N LEU A 58 -3.46 6.82 17.92
CA LEU A 58 -3.77 5.39 17.83
C LEU A 58 -5.00 5.14 16.95
N GLU A 59 -6.06 5.94 17.09
CA GLU A 59 -7.25 5.87 16.25
C GLU A 59 -6.93 6.14 14.78
N GLU A 60 -6.13 7.17 14.51
CA GLU A 60 -5.68 7.51 13.16
C GLU A 60 -4.85 6.36 12.54
N ARG A 61 -3.92 5.77 13.30
CA ARG A 61 -3.14 4.61 12.85
C ARG A 61 -4.01 3.40 12.57
N GLN A 62 -5.02 3.14 13.40
CA GLN A 62 -5.92 2.03 13.16
C GLN A 62 -6.75 2.25 11.89
N ALA A 63 -7.16 3.49 11.61
CA ALA A 63 -7.84 3.85 10.38
C ALA A 63 -6.93 3.64 9.15
N ASP A 64 -5.66 4.06 9.21
CA ASP A 64 -4.68 3.82 8.15
C ASP A 64 -4.51 2.33 7.85
N GLU A 65 -4.37 1.50 8.89
CA GLU A 65 -4.26 0.04 8.74
C GLU A 65 -5.51 -0.57 8.11
N ASN A 66 -6.69 -0.09 8.49
CA ASN A 66 -7.96 -0.60 7.95
C ASN A 66 -8.10 -0.25 6.45
N LEU A 67 -7.69 0.96 6.06
CA LEU A 67 -7.64 1.36 4.66
C LEU A 67 -6.63 0.52 3.87
N LEU A 68 -5.45 0.26 4.45
CA LEU A 68 -4.44 -0.58 3.83
C LEU A 68 -4.95 -2.02 3.64
N LYS A 69 -5.53 -2.64 4.67
CA LYS A 69 -6.13 -3.99 4.58
C LYS A 69 -7.22 -4.06 3.52
N LYS A 70 -8.10 -3.04 3.47
CA LYS A 70 -9.15 -2.93 2.46
C LYS A 70 -8.56 -2.87 1.05
N ARG A 71 -7.52 -2.04 0.84
CA ARG A 71 -6.86 -1.94 -0.47
C ARG A 71 -6.19 -3.25 -0.87
N THR A 72 -5.45 -3.86 0.05
CA THR A 72 -4.80 -5.16 -0.18
C THR A 72 -5.80 -6.22 -0.61
N ALA A 73 -6.94 -6.34 0.07
CA ALA A 73 -7.98 -7.30 -0.28
C ALA A 73 -8.66 -7.01 -1.64
N ALA A 74 -8.66 -5.75 -2.09
CA ALA A 74 -9.25 -5.37 -3.38
C ALA A 74 -8.33 -5.70 -4.58
N VAL A 75 -7.03 -5.90 -4.34
CA VAL A 75 -6.01 -6.09 -5.39
C VAL A 75 -5.25 -7.41 -5.27
N SER A 76 -5.67 -8.28 -4.36
CA SER A 76 -5.12 -9.63 -4.13
C SER A 76 -5.92 -10.71 -4.85
#